data_AF-A0A1B8ZPX8-F1
#
_entry.id   AF-A0A1B8ZPX8-F1
#
_cell.length_a   1.000
_cell.length_b   1.000
_cell.length_c   1.000
_cell.angle_alpha   90.00
_cell.angle_beta   90.00
_cell.angle_gamma   90.00
#
_symmetry.space_group_name_H-M   'P 1'
#
loop_
_entity.id
_entity.type
_entity.pdbx_description
1 polymer ?
#
loop_
_entity_poly.entity_id
_entity_poly.type
_entity_poly.pdbx_seq_one_letter_code
_entity_poly.pdbx_strand_id
1 'polypeptide(L)' 'MEEFEVPVSYKGKEYVFNGRLATFTYGYKIYVDVNGTEVVFERDDSGNLRALLPESTSETTIEKGLIEAIIEVFTAL' A
#
# COMPACT_ATOMS: atom_id res chain seq x y z
N MET A 1 16.00 3.03 2.18
CA MET A 1 14.79 2.32 1.71
C MET A 1 14.85 2.38 0.21
N GLU A 2 14.55 1.27 -0.45
CA GLU A 2 14.48 1.24 -1.91
C GLU A 2 13.13 1.81 -2.36
N GLU A 3 13.16 2.75 -3.29
CA GLU A 3 11.99 3.37 -3.91
C GLU A 3 11.63 2.63 -5.20
N PHE A 4 10.34 2.45 -5.44
CA PHE A 4 9.82 1.77 -6.62
C PHE A 4 8.43 2.27 -6.98
N GLU A 5 8.03 2.06 -8.23
CA GLU A 5 6.68 2.39 -8.71
C GLU A 5 5.70 1.25 -8.40
N VAL A 6 4.49 1.62 -7.99
CA VAL A 6 3.36 0.70 -7.76
C VAL A 6 2.29 0.99 -8.81
N PRO A 7 2.29 0.28 -9.96
CA PRO A 7 1.26 0.43 -10.97
C PRO A 7 -0.03 -0.27 -10.51
N VAL A 8 -1.15 0.47 -10.50
CA VAL A 8 -2.44 -0.01 -10.00
C VAL A 8 -3.55 0.31 -11.00
N SER A 9 -4.25 -0.72 -11.45
CA SER A 9 -5.47 -0.56 -12.26
C SER A 9 -6.69 -0.58 -11.34
N TYR A 10 -7.45 0.51 -11.25
CA TYR A 10 -8.64 0.60 -10.40
C TYR A 10 -9.75 1.42 -11.07
N LYS A 11 -10.97 0.88 -11.12
CA LYS A 11 -12.16 1.51 -11.77
C LYS A 11 -11.90 1.99 -13.20
N GLY A 12 -11.13 1.22 -13.99
CA GLY A 12 -10.80 1.55 -15.38
C GLY A 12 -9.82 2.71 -15.53
N LYS A 13 -9.13 3.09 -14.45
CA LYS A 13 -8.04 4.07 -14.45
C LYS A 13 -6.74 3.40 -14.03
N GLU A 14 -5.66 3.81 -14.68
CA GLU A 14 -4.31 3.43 -14.30
C GLU A 14 -3.73 4.49 -13.37
N TYR A 15 -3.18 4.04 -12.26
CA TYR A 15 -2.47 4.85 -11.28
C TYR A 15 -1.04 4.35 -11.17
N VAL A 16 -0.12 5.26 -10.87
CA VAL A 16 1.26 4.92 -10.49
C VAL A 16 1.54 5.63 -9.18
N PHE A 17 1.75 4.85 -8.13
CA PHE A 17 2.09 5.36 -6.80
C PHE A 17 3.57 5.15 -6.50
N ASN A 18 4.12 5.97 -5.60
CA ASN A 18 5.48 5.79 -5.11
C ASN A 18 5.48 4.84 -3.91
N GLY A 19 6.20 3.74 -4.03
CA GLY A 19 6.42 2.71 -3.02
C GLY A 19 7.81 2.81 -2.40
N ARG A 20 7.92 2.47 -1.11
CA ARG A 20 9.20 2.27 -0.41
C ARG A 20 9.20 0.96 0.34
N LEU A 21 10.28 0.19 0.21
CA LEU A 21 10.46 -1.07 0.93
C LEU A 21 11.36 -0.88 2.16
N ALA A 22 10.88 -1.31 3.31
CA ALA A 22 11.67 -1.47 4.52
C ALA A 22 11.70 -2.95 4.94
N THR A 23 12.90 -3.53 4.95
CA THR A 23 13.13 -4.91 5.37
C THR A 23 13.65 -4.95 6.81
N PHE A 24 13.18 -5.92 7.58
CA PHE A 24 13.57 -6.18 8.96
C PHE A 24 13.99 -7.65 9.09
N THR A 25 14.64 -8.02 10.20
CA THR A 25 15.09 -9.40 10.45
C THR A 25 13.96 -10.44 10.33
N TYR A 26 12.71 -10.06 10.63
CA TYR A 26 11.56 -10.98 10.65
C TYR A 26 10.39 -10.53 9.77
N GLY A 27 10.60 -9.66 8.78
CA GLY A 27 9.51 -9.24 7.90
C GLY A 27 9.85 -8.01 7.07
N TYR A 28 8.82 -7.47 6.43
CA TYR A 28 8.93 -6.25 5.64
C TYR A 28 7.68 -5.39 5.79
N LYS A 29 7.87 -4.09 5.52
CA LYS A 29 6.78 -3.13 5.35
C LYS A 29 6.95 -2.45 4.00
N ILE A 30 5.84 -2.23 3.31
CA ILE A 30 5.77 -1.44 2.10
C ILE A 30 5.02 -0.15 2.43
N TYR A 31 5.62 0.99 2.13
CA TYR A 31 5.01 2.30 2.31
C TYR A 31 4.60 2.81 0.95
N VAL A 32 3.32 3.12 0.74
CA VAL A 32 2.83 3.67 -0.52
C VAL A 32 2.26 5.05 -0.25
N ASP A 33 2.73 6.06 -0.99
CA ASP A 33 2.11 7.37 -1.02
C ASP A 33 0.85 7.32 -1.90
N VAL A 34 -0.32 7.43 -1.28
CA VAL A 34 -1.60 7.49 -1.95
C VAL A 34 -2.18 8.89 -1.76
N ASN A 35 -1.99 9.74 -2.76
CA ASN A 35 -2.46 11.13 -2.77
C ASN A 35 -1.98 11.94 -1.56
N GLY A 36 -0.70 11.81 -1.19
CA GLY A 36 -0.10 12.48 -0.03
C GLY A 36 -0.42 11.84 1.31
N THR A 37 -1.10 10.68 1.32
CA THR A 37 -1.33 9.87 2.52
C THR A 37 -0.46 8.62 2.46
N GLU A 38 0.42 8.45 3.44
CA GLU A 38 1.27 7.27 3.54
C GLU A 38 0.46 6.08 4.08
N VAL A 39 0.23 5.08 3.24
CA VAL A 39 -0.42 3.81 3.61
C VAL A 39 0.67 2.76 3.81
N VAL A 40 0.64 2.09 4.95
CA VAL A 40 1.62 1.05 5.30
C VAL A 40 1.02 -0.33 5.09
N PHE A 41 1.67 -1.15 4.27
CA PHE A 41 1.29 -2.53 4.02
C PHE A 41 2.26 -3.48 4.73
N GLU A 42 1.71 -4.42 5.49
CA GLU A 42 2.47 -5.43 6.22
C GLU A 42 1.72 -6.77 6.23
N ARG A 43 2.46 -7.85 6.51
CA ARG A 43 1.85 -9.16 6.76
C ARG A 43 1.21 -9.16 8.14
N ASP A 44 -0.02 -9.63 8.22
CA ASP A 44 -0.70 -9.94 9.48
C ASP A 44 -0.22 -11.28 10.05
N ASP A 45 -0.78 -11.66 11.21
CA ASP A 45 -0.40 -12.88 11.92
C ASP A 45 -0.75 -14.16 11.15
N SER A 46 -1.66 -14.09 10.17
CA SER A 46 -2.01 -15.18 9.26
C SER A 46 -1.19 -15.15 7.97
N GLY A 47 -0.30 -14.18 7.80
CA GLY A 47 0.50 -13.97 6.61
C GLY A 47 -0.24 -13.26 5.47
N ASN A 48 -1.43 -12.71 5.67
CA ASN A 48 -2.13 -11.90 4.67
C ASN A 48 -1.61 -10.47 4.70
N LEU A 49 -1.65 -9.76 3.57
CA LEU A 49 -1.35 -8.33 3.57
C LEU A 49 -2.52 -7.55 4.17
N ARG A 50 -2.20 -6.63 5.08
CA ARG A 50 -3.11 -5.61 5.63
C ARG A 50 -2.55 -4.22 5.39
N ALA A 51 -3.43 -3.24 5.33
CA ALA A 51 -3.09 -1.82 5.24
C ALA A 51 -3.33 -1.13 6.60
N LEU A 52 -2.40 -0.27 6.99
CA LEU A 52 -2.51 0.62 8.14
C LEU A 52 -2.55 2.06 7.62
N LEU A 53 -3.56 2.82 8.04
CA LEU A 53 -3.71 4.23 7.72
C LEU A 53 -3.37 5.09 8.94
N PRO A 54 -2.88 6.33 8.76
CA PRO A 54 -2.68 7.27 9.86
C PRO A 54 -4.00 7.58 10.57
N GLU A 55 -4.01 7.68 11.91
CA GLU A 55 -5.22 8.04 12.68
C GLU A 55 -5.76 9.44 12.35
N SER A 56 -4.92 10.31 11.78
CA SER A 56 -5.22 11.72 11.50
C SER A 56 -5.72 12.00 10.08
N THR A 57 -6.15 10.99 9.32
CA THR A 57 -6.73 11.19 7.97
C THR A 57 -8.15 11.76 8.08
N SER A 58 -8.25 13.02 8.50
CA SER A 58 -9.52 13.74 8.61
C SER A 58 -10.01 14.29 7.26
N GLU A 59 -9.15 14.32 6.22
CA GLU A 59 -9.45 15.01 4.94
C GLU A 59 -9.33 14.15 3.67
N THR A 60 -8.60 13.03 3.68
CA THR A 60 -8.48 12.12 2.52
C THR A 60 -9.11 10.77 2.82
N THR A 61 -10.36 10.59 2.41
CA THR A 61 -11.00 9.28 2.40
C THR A 61 -10.41 8.46 1.24
N ILE A 62 -9.36 7.69 1.50
CA ILE A 62 -8.89 6.69 0.53
C ILE A 62 -9.96 5.60 0.44
N GLU A 63 -10.42 5.32 -0.77
CA GLU A 63 -11.39 4.25 -0.98
C GLU A 63 -10.78 2.89 -0.61
N LYS A 64 -11.53 2.10 0.18
CA LYS A 64 -11.14 0.72 0.53
C LYS A 64 -10.78 -0.12 -0.69
N GLY A 65 -11.53 0.01 -1.79
CA GLY A 65 -11.26 -0.74 -3.03
C GLY A 65 -9.95 -0.34 -3.71
N LEU A 66 -9.49 0.91 -3.56
CA LEU A 66 -8.18 1.31 -4.10
C LEU A 66 -7.05 0.67 -3.29
N ILE A 67 -7.22 0.58 -1.97
CA ILE A 67 -6.28 -0.12 -1.09
C ILE A 67 -6.22 -1.61 -1.44
N GLU A 68 -7.37 -2.24 -1.67
CA GLU A 68 -7.46 -3.63 -2.11
C GLU A 68 -6.74 -3.85 -3.45
N ALA A 69 -6.94 -2.96 -4.44
CA ALA A 69 -6.23 -3.01 -5.71
C ALA A 69 -4.70 -2.86 -5.56
N ILE A 70 -4.24 -2.04 -4.61
CA ILE A 70 -2.80 -1.94 -4.28
C ILE A 70 -2.29 -3.26 -3.69
N ILE A 71 -3.05 -3.91 -2.80
CA ILE A 71 -2.68 -5.21 -2.24
C ILE A 71 -2.53 -6.27 -3.33
N GLU A 72 -3.43 -6.27 -4.32
CA GLU A 72 -3.40 -7.22 -5.45
C GLU A 72 -2.06 -7.20 -6.18
N VAL A 73 -1.47 -6.02 -6.40
CA VAL A 73 -0.14 -5.86 -7.03
C VAL A 73 0.94 -6.66 -6.30
N PHE A 74 0.88 -6.73 -4.98
CA PHE A 74 1.88 -7.41 -4.16
C PHE A 74 1.58 -8.89 -3.90
N THR A 75 0.35 -9.32 -4.17
CA THR A 75 -0.05 -10.73 -4.05
C THR A 75 -0.04 -11.48 -5.37
N ALA A 76 0.02 -10.80 -6.51
CA ALA A 76 -0.05 -11.37 -7.85
C ALA A 76 1.26 -12.05 -8.34
N LEU A 77 2.08 -12.59 -7.43
CA LEU A 77 3.35 -13.27 -7.74
C LEU A 77 3.34 -14.72 -7.27
#